data_AF-A0AAE4BMQ0-F1
#
_entry.id   AF-A0AAE4BMQ0-F1
#
_cell.length_a   1.000
_cell.length_b   1.000
_cell.length_c   1.000
_cell.angle_alpha   90.00
_cell.angle_beta   90.00
_cell.angle_gamma   90.00
#
_symmetry.space_group_name_H-M   'P 1'
#
loop_
_entity.id
_entity.type
_entity.pdbx_description
1 polymer ?
#
loop_
_entity_poly.entity_id
_entity_poly.type
_entity_poly.pdbx_seq_one_letter_code
_entity_poly.pdbx_strand_id
1 'polypeptide(L)'
;MDNLLKKAGLMLPHLDLFHRMAALKQLLILASAMDDRAGRVTMVSQDSITIIGTETTTDAAFSSKGGAAEAAICYGALTTLKGHAAAEYAVTRDELKALNTTALDALSRSPELAAFGEALTKATSDTEPTPRSRTRPAEPTDATS
;
A
#
# COMPACT_ATOMS: atom_id res chain seq x y z
N MET A 1 -22.39 13.88 7.68
CA MET A 1 -21.37 13.02 8.34
C MET A 1 -21.46 11.58 7.82
N ASP A 2 -22.68 11.08 7.59
CA ASP A 2 -22.99 9.67 7.27
C ASP A 2 -22.37 9.14 5.97
N ASN A 3 -22.13 10.02 4.98
CA ASN A 3 -21.55 9.62 3.70
C ASN A 3 -20.05 9.29 3.82
N LEU A 4 -19.28 10.06 4.62
CA LEU A 4 -17.85 9.79 4.82
C LEU A 4 -17.63 8.47 5.56
N LEU A 5 -18.44 8.20 6.60
CA LEU A 5 -18.33 6.97 7.38
C LEU A 5 -18.71 5.73 6.55
N LYS A 6 -19.74 5.83 5.69
CA LYS A 6 -20.08 4.77 4.73
C LYS A 6 -18.94 4.51 3.74
N LYS A 7 -18.32 5.55 3.19
CA LYS A 7 -17.16 5.42 2.29
C LYS A 7 -15.97 4.78 3.00
N ALA A 8 -15.68 5.17 4.24
CA ALA A 8 -14.66 4.53 5.06
C ALA A 8 -14.98 3.04 5.30
N GLY A 9 -16.24 2.71 5.56
CA GLY A 9 -16.73 1.33 5.69
C GLY A 9 -16.48 0.47 4.44
N LEU A 10 -16.60 1.04 3.25
CA LEU A 10 -16.30 0.34 1.98
C LEU A 10 -14.81 0.01 1.82
N MET A 11 -13.92 0.69 2.55
CA MET A 11 -12.47 0.48 2.46
C MET A 11 -11.94 -0.56 3.47
N LEU A 12 -12.70 -0.86 4.53
CA LEU A 12 -12.30 -1.83 5.58
C LEU A 12 -11.92 -3.21 5.02
N PRO A 13 -12.65 -3.80 4.05
CA PRO A 13 -12.29 -5.09 3.47
C PRO A 13 -10.93 -5.10 2.75
N HIS A 14 -10.38 -3.92 2.44
CA HIS A 14 -9.11 -3.77 1.71
C HIS A 14 -7.93 -3.42 2.63
N LEU A 15 -8.08 -3.52 3.96
CA LEU A 15 -6.99 -3.22 4.91
C LEU A 15 -5.76 -4.10 4.69
N ASP A 16 -5.95 -5.38 4.39
CA ASP A 16 -4.84 -6.30 4.14
C ASP A 16 -4.04 -5.91 2.89
N LEU A 17 -4.72 -5.40 1.86
CA LEU A 17 -4.07 -4.85 0.67
C LEU A 17 -3.18 -3.66 1.05
N PHE A 18 -3.67 -2.74 1.90
CA PHE A 18 -2.89 -1.61 2.36
C PHE A 18 -1.68 -2.02 3.22
N HIS A 19 -1.84 -3.00 4.11
CA HIS A 19 -0.72 -3.53 4.89
C HIS A 19 0.35 -4.15 3.97
N ARG A 20 -0.07 -4.92 2.97
CA ARG A 20 0.87 -5.49 1.97
C ARG A 20 1.59 -4.39 1.19
N MET A 21 0.87 -3.38 0.71
CA MET A 21 1.45 -2.24 0.01
C MET A 21 2.44 -1.45 0.89
N ALA A 22 2.08 -1.21 2.15
CA ALA A 22 2.95 -0.55 3.12
C ALA A 22 4.22 -1.35 3.37
N ALA A 23 4.11 -2.67 3.49
CA ALA A 23 5.26 -3.56 3.68
C ALA A 23 6.22 -3.54 2.47
N LEU A 24 5.68 -3.59 1.24
CA LEU A 24 6.50 -3.47 0.02
C LEU A 24 7.19 -2.11 -0.08
N LYS A 25 6.52 -1.03 0.32
CA LYS A 25 7.12 0.31 0.40
C LYS A 25 8.27 0.34 1.42
N GLN A 26 8.12 -0.28 2.58
CA GLN A 26 9.20 -0.34 3.56
C GLN A 26 10.42 -1.13 3.04
N LEU A 27 10.22 -2.18 2.24
CA LEU A 27 11.34 -2.85 1.57
C LEU A 27 12.07 -1.93 0.55
N LEU A 28 11.36 -1.04 -0.15
CA LEU A 28 12.00 -0.02 -1.01
C LEU A 28 12.81 0.99 -0.18
N ILE A 29 12.26 1.42 0.95
CA ILE A 29 12.96 2.32 1.88
C ILE A 29 14.21 1.62 2.44
N LEU A 30 14.13 0.33 2.77
CA LEU A 30 15.28 -0.46 3.20
C LEU A 30 16.35 -0.54 2.11
N ALA A 31 15.96 -0.80 0.85
CA ALA A 31 16.90 -0.79 -0.28
C ALA A 31 17.58 0.58 -0.45
N SER A 32 16.84 1.68 -0.27
CA SER A 32 17.39 3.05 -0.27
C SER A 32 18.33 3.27 0.92
N ALA A 33 17.98 2.79 2.11
CA ALA A 33 18.83 2.89 3.30
C ALA A 33 20.14 2.09 3.16
N MET A 34 20.10 0.97 2.45
CA MET A 34 21.30 0.21 2.05
C MET A 34 22.14 1.00 1.05
N ASP A 35 21.53 1.60 0.02
CA ASP A 35 22.24 2.45 -0.96
C ASP A 35 22.95 3.63 -0.26
N ASP A 36 22.27 4.34 0.65
CA ASP A 36 22.82 5.46 1.41
C ASP A 36 24.05 5.08 2.27
N ARG A 37 24.11 3.82 2.73
CA ARG A 37 25.17 3.29 3.62
C ARG A 37 26.22 2.45 2.89
N ALA A 38 26.17 2.43 1.56
CA ALA A 38 26.96 1.50 0.74
C ALA A 38 26.81 0.02 1.17
N GLY A 39 25.65 -0.32 1.75
CA GLY A 39 25.27 -1.65 2.21
C GLY A 39 25.15 -2.63 1.05
N ARG A 40 25.86 -3.74 1.14
CA ARG A 40 25.84 -4.81 0.12
C ARG A 40 24.85 -5.90 0.49
N VAL A 41 24.82 -6.24 1.77
CA VAL A 41 23.97 -7.26 2.36
C VAL A 41 23.23 -6.66 3.54
N THR A 42 21.99 -7.07 3.75
CA THR A 42 21.28 -6.82 5.00
C THR A 42 20.75 -8.12 5.57
N MET A 43 20.81 -8.25 6.88
CA MET A 43 20.14 -9.29 7.65
C MET A 43 18.94 -8.66 8.34
N VAL A 44 17.78 -9.29 8.20
CA VAL A 44 16.54 -8.82 8.79
C VAL A 44 16.02 -9.91 9.73
N SER A 45 15.94 -9.57 11.01
CA SER A 45 15.27 -10.35 12.05
C SER A 45 13.93 -9.68 12.39
N GLN A 46 13.17 -10.29 13.30
CA GLN A 46 11.89 -9.74 13.73
C GLN A 46 12.05 -8.39 14.48
N ASP A 47 13.17 -8.19 15.17
CA ASP A 47 13.39 -7.04 16.06
C ASP A 47 14.48 -6.08 15.56
N SER A 48 15.31 -6.51 14.60
CA SER A 48 16.44 -5.72 14.11
C SER A 48 16.72 -5.91 12.62
N ILE A 49 17.27 -4.87 12.03
CA ILE A 49 17.87 -4.87 10.70
C ILE A 49 19.35 -4.61 10.89
N THR A 50 20.19 -5.42 10.26
CA THR A 50 21.63 -5.22 10.18
C THR A 50 22.00 -4.94 8.74
N ILE A 51 22.60 -3.78 8.46
CA ILE A 51 23.13 -3.43 7.14
C ILE A 51 24.65 -3.61 7.17
N ILE A 52 25.16 -4.43 6.26
CA ILE A 52 26.58 -4.76 6.12
C ILE A 52 27.10 -4.08 4.85
N GLY A 53 27.87 -3.01 5.02
CA GLY A 53 28.48 -2.22 3.95
C GLY A 53 29.97 -1.95 4.21
N THR A 54 30.38 -0.69 4.08
CA THR A 54 31.69 -0.22 4.56
C THR A 54 31.79 -0.30 6.07
N GLU A 55 30.67 -0.04 6.74
CA GLU A 55 30.47 -0.24 8.17
C GLU A 55 29.29 -1.20 8.37
N THR A 56 29.24 -1.84 9.53
CA THR A 56 28.09 -2.66 9.94
C THR A 56 27.25 -1.87 10.92
N THR A 57 25.99 -1.61 10.59
CA THR A 57 25.05 -0.90 11.45
C THR A 57 23.86 -1.80 11.74
N THR A 58 23.45 -1.86 13.00
CA THR A 58 22.26 -2.60 13.44
C THR A 58 21.30 -1.66 14.14
N ASP A 59 20.03 -1.68 13.74
CA ASP A 59 18.98 -0.87 14.34
C ASP A 59 17.62 -1.55 14.18
N ALA A 60 16.63 -1.19 14.99
CA ALA A 60 15.25 -1.67 14.86
C ALA A 60 14.53 -1.04 13.65
N ALA A 61 14.98 0.14 13.21
CA ALA A 61 14.46 0.79 12.02
C ALA A 61 15.53 1.62 11.30
N PHE A 62 15.44 1.66 9.97
CA PHE A 62 16.26 2.56 9.16
C PHE A 62 15.39 3.55 8.41
N SER A 63 15.64 4.84 8.61
CA SER A 63 15.05 5.91 7.81
C SER A 63 15.84 6.18 6.54
N SER A 64 15.13 6.41 5.45
CA SER A 64 15.68 6.95 4.20
C SER A 64 14.61 7.80 3.51
N LYS A 65 14.82 8.16 2.24
CA LYS A 65 13.87 8.96 1.47
C LYS A 65 12.51 8.27 1.42
N GLY A 66 11.47 8.95 1.91
CA GLY A 66 10.09 8.49 1.82
C GLY A 66 9.55 7.69 3.01
N GLY A 67 10.33 7.52 4.08
CA GLY A 67 9.84 6.99 5.36
C GLY A 67 10.88 6.21 6.17
N ALA A 68 10.40 5.32 7.02
CA ALA A 68 11.20 4.37 7.79
C ALA A 68 10.88 2.93 7.37
N ALA A 69 11.90 2.09 7.37
CA ALA A 69 11.80 0.64 7.25
C ALA A 69 11.97 0.03 8.64
N GLU A 70 10.92 -0.60 9.16
CA GLU A 70 10.90 -1.24 10.48
C GLU A 70 11.17 -2.73 10.37
N ALA A 71 11.97 -3.27 11.30
CA ALA A 71 12.40 -4.67 11.28
C ALA A 71 11.24 -5.66 11.17
N ALA A 72 10.23 -5.53 12.03
CA ALA A 72 9.08 -6.44 12.08
C ALA A 72 8.30 -6.49 10.76
N ILE A 73 8.10 -5.32 10.12
CA ILE A 73 7.38 -5.21 8.86
C ILE A 73 8.22 -5.77 7.70
N CYS A 74 9.51 -5.41 7.63
CA CYS A 74 10.42 -5.95 6.63
C CYS A 74 10.58 -7.48 6.76
N TYR A 75 10.66 -8.00 7.99
CA TYR A 75 10.74 -9.43 8.27
C TYR A 75 9.49 -10.18 7.79
N GLY A 76 8.29 -9.67 8.13
CA GLY A 76 7.04 -10.28 7.67
C GLY A 76 6.89 -10.26 6.14
N ALA A 77 7.33 -9.16 5.51
CA ALA A 77 7.35 -9.05 4.05
C ALA A 77 8.31 -10.08 3.44
N LEU A 78 9.54 -10.20 3.95
CA LEU A 78 10.53 -11.16 3.47
C LEU A 78 10.10 -12.61 3.70
N THR A 79 9.45 -12.91 4.82
CA THR A 79 8.86 -14.23 5.10
C THR A 79 7.87 -14.63 4.01
N THR A 80 6.99 -13.69 3.65
CA THR A 80 5.96 -13.90 2.62
C THR A 80 6.60 -14.06 1.23
N LEU A 81 7.60 -13.23 0.91
CA LEU A 81 8.23 -13.22 -0.41
C LEU A 81 9.16 -14.41 -0.64
N LYS A 82 9.90 -14.85 0.38
CA LYS A 82 10.81 -16.00 0.30
C LYS A 82 10.09 -17.33 0.48
N GLY A 83 8.91 -17.34 1.11
CA GLY A 83 8.06 -18.53 1.22
C GLY A 83 8.59 -19.63 2.13
N HIS A 84 9.60 -19.36 2.95
CA HIS A 84 10.15 -20.28 3.94
C HIS A 84 10.37 -19.58 5.27
N ALA A 85 10.14 -20.27 6.39
CA ALA A 85 10.45 -19.75 7.72
C ALA A 85 11.96 -19.73 7.94
N ALA A 86 12.46 -18.66 8.52
CA ALA A 86 13.85 -18.53 8.97
C ALA A 86 13.89 -17.61 10.19
N ALA A 87 14.86 -17.79 11.10
CA ALA A 87 15.04 -16.86 12.21
C ALA A 87 15.48 -15.46 11.72
N GLU A 88 16.25 -15.43 10.64
CA GLU A 88 16.76 -14.21 10.02
C GLU A 88 16.81 -14.39 8.50
N TYR A 89 16.57 -13.31 7.77
CA TYR A 89 16.69 -13.26 6.32
C TYR A 89 17.89 -12.41 5.91
N ALA A 90 18.91 -13.06 5.35
CA ALA A 90 19.95 -12.37 4.60
C ALA A 90 19.43 -12.08 3.18
N VAL A 91 19.53 -10.82 2.75
CA VAL A 91 19.24 -10.40 1.39
C VAL A 91 20.31 -9.45 0.90
N THR A 92 20.70 -9.63 -0.37
CA THR A 92 21.54 -8.64 -1.05
C THR A 92 20.69 -7.47 -1.54
N ARG A 93 21.33 -6.36 -1.88
CA ARG A 93 20.63 -5.20 -2.45
C ARG A 93 19.88 -5.54 -3.75
N ASP A 94 20.52 -6.31 -4.62
CA ASP A 94 19.96 -6.68 -5.92
C ASP A 94 18.81 -7.67 -5.76
N GLU A 95 18.95 -8.62 -4.84
CA GLU A 95 17.87 -9.54 -4.46
C GLU A 95 16.67 -8.79 -3.89
N LEU A 96 16.89 -7.82 -3.00
CA LEU A 96 15.81 -7.01 -2.43
C LEU A 96 15.07 -6.20 -3.51
N LYS A 97 15.80 -5.63 -4.48
CA LYS A 97 15.20 -4.93 -5.63
C LYS A 97 14.39 -5.89 -6.51
N ALA A 98 14.93 -7.06 -6.84
CA ALA A 98 14.26 -8.07 -7.64
C ALA A 98 12.98 -8.59 -6.97
N LEU A 99 13.05 -8.94 -5.68
CA LEU A 99 11.90 -9.38 -4.89
C LEU A 99 10.80 -8.34 -4.89
N ASN A 100 11.15 -7.06 -4.74
CA ASN A 100 10.17 -5.97 -4.73
C ASN A 100 9.53 -5.75 -6.10
N THR A 101 10.31 -5.77 -7.19
CA THR A 101 9.77 -5.70 -8.55
C THR A 101 8.81 -6.84 -8.84
N THR A 102 9.18 -8.09 -8.50
CA THR A 102 8.28 -9.24 -8.65
C THR A 102 7.02 -9.10 -7.82
N ALA A 103 7.13 -8.61 -6.58
CA ALA A 103 5.98 -8.40 -5.70
C ALA A 103 5.04 -7.30 -6.21
N LEU A 104 5.59 -6.20 -6.73
CA LEU A 104 4.83 -5.12 -7.34
C LEU A 104 4.11 -5.58 -8.61
N ASP A 105 4.78 -6.35 -9.46
CA ASP A 105 4.18 -6.95 -10.65
C ASP A 105 3.03 -7.89 -10.27
N ALA A 106 3.23 -8.74 -9.25
CA ALA A 106 2.19 -9.62 -8.74
C ALA A 106 1.00 -8.84 -8.15
N LEU A 107 1.28 -7.78 -7.38
CA LEU A 107 0.27 -6.89 -6.81
C LEU A 107 -0.55 -6.20 -7.91
N SER A 108 0.10 -5.72 -8.97
CA SER A 108 -0.55 -5.02 -10.09
C SER A 108 -1.57 -5.90 -10.83
N ARG A 109 -1.38 -7.22 -10.80
CA ARG A 109 -2.25 -8.23 -11.41
C ARG A 109 -3.22 -8.86 -10.42
N SER A 110 -3.21 -8.42 -9.16
CA SER A 110 -4.01 -9.05 -8.10
C SER A 110 -5.50 -8.70 -8.22
N PRO A 111 -6.40 -9.66 -7.99
CA PRO A 111 -7.84 -9.39 -7.95
C PRO A 111 -8.21 -8.46 -6.79
N GLU A 112 -7.44 -8.47 -5.70
CA GLU A 112 -7.60 -7.59 -4.54
C GLU A 112 -7.44 -6.11 -4.92
N LEU A 113 -6.44 -5.78 -5.74
CA LEU A 113 -6.23 -4.41 -6.23
C LEU A 113 -7.32 -3.99 -7.22
N ALA A 114 -7.79 -4.90 -8.07
CA ALA A 114 -8.91 -4.63 -8.97
C ALA A 114 -10.20 -4.34 -8.19
N ALA A 115 -10.53 -5.18 -7.20
CA ALA A 115 -11.69 -5.00 -6.33
C ALA A 115 -11.62 -3.68 -5.54
N PHE A 116 -10.43 -3.28 -5.08
CA PHE A 116 -10.22 -1.98 -4.46
C PHE A 116 -10.51 -0.82 -5.44
N GLY A 117 -10.07 -0.92 -6.70
CA GLY A 117 -10.36 0.08 -7.73
C GLY A 117 -11.87 0.22 -8.01
N GLU A 118 -12.61 -0.89 -8.04
CA GLU A 118 -14.06 -0.90 -8.16
C GLU A 118 -14.75 -0.24 -6.95
N ALA A 119 -14.32 -0.59 -5.74
CA ALA A 119 -14.83 0.02 -4.51
C ALA A 119 -14.55 1.52 -4.45
N LEU A 120 -13.38 1.97 -4.92
CA LEU A 120 -13.02 3.37 -5.00
C LEU A 120 -13.90 4.13 -6.01
N THR A 121 -14.15 3.53 -7.18
CA THR A 121 -15.04 4.10 -8.20
C THR A 121 -16.45 4.26 -7.66
N LYS A 122 -16.99 3.24 -6.99
CA LYS A 122 -18.30 3.29 -6.34
C LYS A 122 -18.36 4.38 -5.26
N ALA A 123 -17.31 4.51 -4.45
CA ALA A 123 -17.24 5.53 -3.41
C ALA A 123 -17.14 6.96 -3.96
N THR A 124 -16.60 7.16 -5.16
CA THR A 124 -16.52 8.49 -5.79
C THR A 124 -17.77 8.84 -6.60
N SER A 125 -18.40 7.88 -7.29
CA SER A 125 -19.63 8.08 -8.07
C SER A 125 -20.85 8.50 -7.24
N ASP A 126 -20.96 8.09 -5.96
CA ASP A 126 -21.99 8.56 -5.02
C ASP A 126 -21.86 10.06 -4.62
N THR A 127 -20.98 10.80 -5.29
CA THR A 127 -20.75 12.24 -5.08
C THR A 127 -21.42 13.11 -6.14
N GLU A 128 -22.01 12.56 -7.20
CA GLU A 128 -22.68 13.39 -8.19
C GLU A 128 -23.98 13.98 -7.60
N PRO A 129 -24.07 15.31 -7.39
CA PRO A 129 -25.34 15.91 -7.06
C PRO A 129 -26.15 15.86 -8.35
N THR A 130 -27.08 14.93 -8.46
CA THR A 130 -28.05 14.93 -9.56
C THR A 130 -28.66 16.33 -9.58
N PRO A 131 -28.51 17.13 -10.66
CA PRO A 131 -29.26 18.35 -10.79
C PRO A 131 -30.71 17.89 -10.79
N ARG A 132 -31.45 18.20 -9.73
CA ARG A 132 -32.90 18.02 -9.71
C ARG A 132 -33.42 18.89 -10.84
N SER A 133 -33.66 18.30 -12.00
CA SER A 133 -34.54 18.87 -13.01
C SER A 133 -35.85 19.15 -12.28
N ARG A 134 -36.04 20.41 -11.87
CA ARG A 134 -37.36 20.92 -11.54
C ARG A 134 -38.13 20.87 -12.85
N THR A 135 -38.78 19.75 -13.10
CA THR A 135 -39.89 19.67 -14.03
C THR A 135 -40.93 20.66 -13.50
N ARG A 136 -40.94 21.87 -14.07
CA ARG A 136 -42.01 22.83 -13.87
C ARG A 136 -43.29 22.13 -14.33
N PRO A 137 -44.32 21.97 -13.49
CA PRO A 137 -45.60 21.46 -13.96
C PRO A 137 -46.10 22.39 -15.08
N ALA A 138 -46.35 21.82 -16.25
CA ALA A 138 -47.14 22.47 -17.28
C ALA A 138 -48.54 22.66 -16.69
N GLU A 139 -49.00 23.90 -16.66
CA GLU A 139 -50.36 24.25 -16.26
C GLU A 139 -51.26 24.16 -17.50
N PRO A 140 -52.21 23.22 -17.58
CA PRO A 140 -53.41 23.38 -18.38
C PRO A 140 -54.40 24.23 -17.53
N THR A 141 -55.25 25.11 -18.05
CA THR A 141 -56.34 24.79 -18.97
C THR A 141 -57.12 26.09 -19.26
N ASP A 142 -57.62 26.18 -20.49
CA ASP A 142 -58.88 26.79 -20.94
C ASP A 142 -59.29 28.28 -20.77
N ALA A 143 -59.58 28.81 -21.95
CA ALA A 143 -60.67 29.69 -22.40
C ALA A 143 -61.80 30.14 -21.46
N THR A 144 -62.28 31.35 -21.81
CA THR A 144 -63.68 31.86 -21.80
C THR A 144 -64.02 32.93 -20.77
N SER A 145 -63.96 34.22 -21.18
CA SER A 145 -65.11 35.15 -21.28
C SER A 145 -64.63 36.57 -21.60
#